data_AF-A0A670ZDV2-F1
#
_entry.id   AF-A0A670ZDV2-F1
#
_cell.length_a   1.000
_cell.length_b   1.000
_cell.length_c   1.000
_cell.angle_alpha   90.00
_cell.angle_beta   90.00
_cell.angle_gamma   90.00
#
_symmetry.space_group_name_H-M   'P 1'
#
loop_
_entity.id
_entity.type
_entity.pdbx_description
1 polymer ?
#
loop_
_entity_poly.entity_id
_entity_poly.type
_entity_poly.pdbx_seq_one_letter_code
_entity_poly.pdbx_strand_id
1 'polypeptide(L)'
;MMLSPDQAVDSDHPSSAPSDPESLEAKGLRSCCASDLEAPNGEGAGGGRSAAHPPQPLSREEKRRRRRATAKYRSAHATRERIRVEAFNLAFAELRKLLPTLPPDKKLSKIEILRLAICYISYLNHVLDV
;
A
#
# COMPACT_ATOMS: atom_id res chain seq x y z
N MET A 1 31.84 -61.85 22.46
CA MET A 1 31.07 -61.12 23.48
C MET A 1 29.81 -60.61 22.77
N MET A 2 28.70 -61.32 22.93
CA MET A 2 27.53 -60.91 23.75
C MET A 2 26.79 -59.72 23.12
N LEU A 3 25.75 -59.98 22.31
CA LEU A 3 24.30 -60.03 22.62
C LEU A 3 23.59 -58.68 22.35
N SER A 4 22.51 -58.74 21.58
CA SER A 4 21.55 -57.66 21.24
C SER A 4 20.55 -57.39 22.42
N PRO A 5 19.36 -56.79 22.20
CA PRO A 5 18.96 -55.38 22.38
C PRO A 5 17.88 -55.16 23.50
N ASP A 6 17.63 -53.92 23.96
CA ASP A 6 16.41 -53.49 24.71
C ASP A 6 16.37 -51.95 24.80
N GLN A 7 15.44 -51.21 24.16
CA GLN A 7 14.05 -50.85 24.55
C GLN A 7 13.86 -49.96 25.79
N ALA A 8 13.27 -48.77 25.56
CA ALA A 8 12.18 -48.11 26.32
C ALA A 8 12.14 -46.63 25.87
N VAL A 9 11.25 -46.20 24.96
CA VAL A 9 9.87 -45.73 25.19
C VAL A 9 9.75 -44.69 26.30
N ASP A 10 9.48 -43.44 25.92
CA ASP A 10 8.36 -42.70 26.50
C ASP A 10 7.77 -41.80 25.42
N SER A 11 6.50 -42.05 25.17
CA SER A 11 5.61 -41.31 24.29
C SER A 11 5.10 -40.09 25.05
N ASP A 12 4.88 -38.96 24.40
CA ASP A 12 3.52 -38.42 24.35
C ASP A 12 3.44 -37.19 23.44
N HIS A 13 2.52 -37.31 22.49
CA HIS A 13 1.94 -36.22 21.75
C HIS A 13 0.48 -36.13 22.20
N PRO A 14 -0.01 -34.93 22.53
CA PRO A 14 -1.25 -34.49 21.93
C PRO A 14 -1.06 -33.08 21.38
N SER A 15 -1.34 -32.85 20.10
CA SER A 15 -2.68 -32.58 19.55
C SER A 15 -2.92 -31.08 19.37
N SER A 16 -3.61 -30.77 18.27
CA SER A 16 -4.33 -29.52 18.00
C SER A 16 -3.51 -28.37 17.42
N ALA A 17 -3.35 -28.42 16.11
CA ALA A 17 -3.89 -27.50 15.10
C ALA A 17 -4.12 -26.00 15.45
N PRO A 18 -4.08 -25.14 14.42
CA PRO A 18 -3.72 -23.74 14.50
C PRO A 18 -4.93 -22.82 14.77
N SER A 19 -4.66 -21.66 15.35
CA SER A 19 -5.60 -20.54 15.38
C SER A 19 -4.80 -19.24 15.24
N ASP A 20 -4.65 -18.85 13.98
CA ASP A 20 -4.88 -17.52 13.40
C ASP A 20 -4.36 -16.22 14.06
N PRO A 21 -4.20 -15.16 13.23
CA PRO A 21 -3.16 -14.16 13.38
C PRO A 21 -3.71 -12.88 14.01
N GLU A 22 -3.12 -12.45 15.12
CA GLU A 22 -3.38 -11.13 15.66
C GLU A 22 -2.07 -10.44 16.04
N SER A 23 -1.43 -9.89 15.02
CA SER A 23 -0.82 -8.56 15.17
C SER A 23 -0.81 -7.89 13.81
N LEU A 24 -2.03 -7.58 13.35
CA LEU A 24 -2.24 -6.37 12.59
C LEU A 24 -1.93 -5.20 13.53
N GLU A 25 -0.65 -4.98 13.83
CA GLU A 25 -0.24 -3.60 14.04
C GLU A 25 -0.50 -2.92 12.70
N ALA A 26 -1.70 -2.37 12.59
CA ALA A 26 -1.94 -1.11 11.94
C ALA A 26 -0.98 -0.11 12.58
N LYS A 27 0.32 -0.21 12.23
CA LYS A 27 1.24 0.91 12.23
C LYS A 27 0.49 1.91 11.41
N GLY A 28 -0.12 2.85 12.12
CA GLY A 28 -1.16 3.68 11.57
C GLY A 28 -0.69 4.23 10.25
N LEU A 29 -1.67 4.63 9.43
CA LEU A 29 -1.47 5.86 8.69
C LEU A 29 -0.99 6.89 9.71
N ARG A 30 0.33 6.93 9.94
CA ARG A 30 1.04 8.05 10.48
C ARG A 30 0.62 9.09 9.49
N SER A 31 -0.30 9.91 9.95
CA SER A 31 -0.64 11.18 9.39
C SER A 31 0.70 11.87 9.16
N CYS A 32 1.27 11.71 7.97
CA CYS A 32 2.37 12.51 7.48
C CYS A 32 1.77 13.88 7.09
N CYS A 33 0.97 14.44 7.99
CA CYS A 33 0.63 15.83 8.03
C CYS A 33 1.80 16.50 8.75
N ALA A 34 2.64 17.12 7.93
CA ALA A 34 3.65 18.10 8.34
C ALA A 34 4.70 17.59 9.33
N SER A 35 5.69 16.85 8.82
CA SER A 35 7.05 17.11 9.28
C SER A 35 7.60 18.17 8.35
N ASP A 36 7.74 19.38 8.88
CA ASP A 36 8.49 20.49 8.32
C ASP A 36 9.90 20.04 7.96
N LEU A 37 10.06 19.50 6.76
CA LEU A 37 11.33 19.59 6.05
C LEU A 37 11.44 21.03 5.59
N GLU A 38 11.97 21.86 6.48
CA GLU A 38 12.61 23.14 6.17
C GLU A 38 13.57 22.89 5.01
N ALA A 39 13.08 23.12 3.79
CA ALA A 39 13.93 23.19 2.62
C ALA A 39 14.60 24.57 2.67
N PRO A 40 15.94 24.66 2.65
CA PRO A 40 16.63 25.94 2.70
C PRO A 40 16.11 26.82 1.58
N ASN A 41 15.85 28.08 1.93
CA ASN A 41 15.42 29.13 1.03
C ASN A 41 16.42 29.23 -0.13
N GLY A 42 16.12 28.55 -1.24
CA GLY A 42 16.86 28.64 -2.48
C GLY A 42 16.52 29.97 -3.14
N GLU A 43 17.18 31.03 -2.68
CA GLU A 43 17.24 32.32 -3.36
C GLU A 43 17.87 32.09 -4.74
N GLY A 44 17.02 31.85 -5.73
CA GLY A 44 17.39 31.90 -7.13
C GLY A 44 17.65 33.36 -7.54
N ALA A 45 18.83 33.85 -7.23
CA ALA A 45 19.40 35.06 -7.81
C ALA A 45 19.68 34.82 -9.29
N GLY A 46 18.72 35.16 -10.15
CA GLY A 46 18.87 35.23 -11.61
C GLY A 46 18.55 36.64 -12.07
N GLY A 47 19.61 37.44 -12.26
CA GLY A 47 19.52 38.85 -12.61
C GLY A 47 18.85 39.14 -13.95
N GLY A 48 18.01 40.16 -13.96
CA GLY A 48 17.48 40.84 -15.13
C GLY A 48 17.01 42.22 -14.71
N ARG A 49 17.88 43.22 -14.80
CA ARG A 49 17.56 44.62 -14.55
C ARG A 49 16.58 45.08 -15.62
N SER A 50 15.30 45.24 -15.26
CA SER A 50 14.35 46.06 -16.01
C SER A 50 13.37 46.73 -15.04
N ALA A 51 13.34 48.06 -15.13
CA ALA A 51 12.44 49.05 -14.54
C ALA A 51 11.31 48.56 -13.61
N ALA A 52 11.28 49.15 -12.40
CA ALA A 52 10.26 48.98 -11.39
C ALA A 52 8.87 49.41 -11.87
N HIS A 53 8.09 48.46 -12.38
CA HIS A 53 6.63 48.55 -12.43
C HIS A 53 6.07 48.01 -11.09
N PRO A 54 5.14 48.70 -10.41
CA PRO A 54 4.52 48.17 -9.19
C PRO A 54 3.89 46.80 -9.50
N PRO A 55 3.98 45.80 -8.60
CA PRO A 55 3.38 44.50 -8.85
C PRO A 55 1.87 44.68 -8.98
N GLN A 56 1.36 44.61 -10.20
CA GLN A 56 -0.08 44.54 -10.48
C GLN A 56 -0.65 43.37 -9.68
N PRO A 57 -1.80 43.53 -9.00
CA PRO A 57 -2.38 42.45 -8.22
C PRO A 57 -2.74 41.30 -9.16
N LEU A 58 -2.03 40.19 -9.01
CA LEU A 58 -2.28 38.97 -9.79
C LEU A 58 -3.73 38.54 -9.57
N SER A 59 -4.40 38.15 -10.65
CA SER A 59 -5.74 37.57 -10.53
C SER A 59 -5.70 36.35 -9.59
N ARG A 60 -6.83 36.07 -8.94
CA ARG A 60 -6.96 34.88 -8.06
C ARG A 60 -6.56 33.59 -8.79
N GLU A 61 -6.85 33.50 -10.09
CA GLU A 61 -6.49 32.37 -10.93
C GLU A 61 -4.97 32.25 -11.14
N GLU A 62 -4.31 33.37 -11.39
CA GLU A 62 -2.87 33.42 -11.65
C GLU A 62 -2.05 33.09 -10.39
N LYS A 63 -2.50 33.55 -9.22
CA LYS A 63 -1.93 33.15 -7.92
C LYS A 63 -2.08 31.63 -7.69
N ARG A 64 -3.21 31.03 -8.09
CA ARG A 64 -3.45 29.58 -8.00
C ARG A 64 -2.54 28.80 -8.95
N ARG A 65 -2.37 29.27 -10.19
CA ARG A 65 -1.44 28.71 -11.17
C ARG A 65 -0.01 28.73 -10.66
N ARG A 66 0.46 29.87 -10.14
CA ARG A 66 1.82 30.00 -9.60
C ARG A 66 2.09 29.02 -8.45
N ARG A 67 1.13 28.87 -7.52
CA ARG A 67 1.24 27.87 -6.43
C ARG A 67 1.35 26.45 -6.97
N ARG A 68 0.52 26.05 -7.93
CA ARG A 68 0.55 24.71 -8.55
C ARG A 68 1.85 24.44 -9.31
N ALA A 69 2.47 25.49 -9.87
CA ALA A 69 3.76 25.42 -10.56
C ALA A 69 4.96 25.35 -9.60
N THR A 70 4.79 25.42 -8.28
CA THR A 70 5.90 25.20 -7.34
C THR A 70 6.29 23.72 -7.27
N ALA A 71 7.59 23.44 -7.15
CA ALA A 71 8.08 22.09 -6.94
C ALA A 71 7.47 21.44 -5.69
N LYS A 72 7.33 22.19 -4.58
CA LYS A 72 6.68 21.74 -3.34
C LYS A 72 5.24 21.27 -3.56
N TYR A 73 4.44 21.99 -4.34
CA TYR A 73 3.07 21.57 -4.63
C TYR A 73 3.05 20.29 -5.48
N ARG A 74 3.87 20.24 -6.54
CA ARG A 74 3.94 19.05 -7.41
C ARG A 74 4.40 17.81 -6.66
N SER A 75 5.46 17.91 -5.86
CA SER A 75 5.99 16.79 -5.08
C SER A 75 4.98 16.32 -4.04
N ALA A 76 4.33 17.23 -3.31
CA ALA A 76 3.29 16.88 -2.35
C ALA A 76 2.10 16.16 -3.02
N HIS A 77 1.67 16.63 -4.20
CA HIS A 77 0.59 15.99 -4.95
C HIS A 77 1.01 14.60 -5.46
N ALA A 78 2.22 14.45 -6.00
CA ALA A 78 2.74 13.17 -6.45
C ALA A 78 2.85 12.15 -5.30
N THR A 79 3.30 12.58 -4.12
CA THR A 79 3.35 11.73 -2.92
C THR A 79 1.96 11.28 -2.47
N ARG A 80 0.98 12.19 -2.45
CA ARG A 80 -0.42 11.83 -2.12
C ARG A 80 -0.98 10.80 -3.08
N GLU A 81 -0.74 10.97 -4.38
CA GLU A 81 -1.21 10.02 -5.39
C GLU A 81 -0.51 8.67 -5.26
N ARG A 82 0.79 8.64 -4.96
CA ARG A 82 1.50 7.39 -4.68
C ARG A 82 0.89 6.64 -3.50
N ILE A 83 0.61 7.31 -2.40
CA ILE A 83 -0.04 6.72 -1.22
C ILE A 83 -1.43 6.17 -1.59
N ARG A 84 -2.22 6.92 -2.37
CA ARG A 84 -3.54 6.48 -2.83
C ARG A 84 -3.45 5.19 -3.64
N VAL A 85 -2.48 5.11 -4.57
CA VAL A 85 -2.26 3.93 -5.42
C VAL A 85 -1.72 2.75 -4.60
N GLU A 86 -0.85 3.00 -3.62
CA GLU A 86 -0.34 1.98 -2.70
C GLU A 86 -1.46 1.36 -1.88
N ALA A 87 -2.32 2.18 -1.27
CA ALA A 87 -3.50 1.71 -0.54
C ALA A 87 -4.42 0.87 -1.43
N PHE A 88 -4.64 1.29 -2.68
CA PHE A 88 -5.40 0.51 -3.66
C PHE A 88 -4.73 -0.84 -3.98
N ASN A 89 -3.41 -0.86 -4.16
CA ASN A 89 -2.68 -2.10 -4.46
C ASN A 89 -2.66 -3.06 -3.26
N LEU A 90 -2.60 -2.55 -2.02
CA LEU A 90 -2.74 -3.36 -0.81
C LEU A 90 -4.10 -4.04 -0.76
N ALA A 91 -5.19 -3.32 -1.03
CA ALA A 91 -6.52 -3.92 -1.10
C ALA A 91 -6.62 -5.02 -2.19
N PHE A 92 -5.96 -4.83 -3.34
CA PHE A 92 -5.85 -5.86 -4.37
C PHE A 92 -5.05 -7.09 -3.92
N ALA A 93 -4.01 -6.90 -3.12
CA ALA A 93 -3.22 -7.99 -2.56
C ALA A 93 -4.02 -8.79 -1.53
N GLU A 94 -4.79 -8.13 -0.66
CA GLU A 94 -5.70 -8.80 0.28
C GLU A 94 -6.77 -9.60 -0.46
N LEU A 95 -7.42 -9.01 -1.47
CA LEU A 95 -8.37 -9.75 -2.30
C LEU A 95 -7.73 -10.99 -2.95
N ARG A 96 -6.50 -10.87 -3.48
CA ARG A 96 -5.77 -11.97 -4.12
C ARG A 96 -5.56 -13.18 -3.19
N LYS A 97 -5.33 -12.96 -1.90
CA LYS A 97 -5.12 -14.04 -0.91
C LYS A 97 -6.35 -14.91 -0.70
N LEU A 98 -7.55 -14.35 -0.90
CA LEU A 98 -8.82 -15.06 -0.75
C LEU A 98 -9.20 -15.88 -1.98
N LEU A 99 -8.49 -15.69 -3.11
CA LEU A 99 -8.86 -16.33 -4.37
C LEU A 99 -8.18 -17.69 -4.54
N PRO A 100 -8.95 -18.76 -4.86
CA PRO A 100 -8.39 -20.08 -5.08
C PRO A 100 -7.60 -20.14 -6.39
N THR A 101 -6.33 -20.57 -6.33
CA THR A 101 -5.48 -20.77 -7.51
C THR A 101 -4.56 -21.98 -7.39
N LEU A 102 -4.31 -22.67 -8.51
CA LEU A 102 -3.23 -23.63 -8.66
C LEU A 102 -2.16 -23.08 -9.64
N PRO A 103 -0.88 -22.99 -9.24
CA PRO A 103 -0.35 -23.08 -7.87
C PRO A 103 -0.79 -21.88 -7.00
N PRO A 104 -0.70 -21.95 -5.66
CA PRO A 104 -1.18 -20.89 -4.75
C PRO A 104 -0.48 -19.54 -4.96
N ASP A 105 0.75 -19.55 -5.45
CA ASP A 105 1.60 -18.39 -5.75
C ASP A 105 1.45 -17.87 -7.19
N LYS A 106 0.46 -18.36 -7.96
CA LYS A 106 0.20 -17.88 -9.32
C LYS A 106 0.04 -16.36 -9.35
N LYS A 107 0.85 -15.68 -10.16
CA LYS A 107 0.69 -14.23 -10.38
C LYS A 107 -0.56 -13.98 -11.20
N LEU A 108 -1.47 -13.16 -10.68
CA LEU A 108 -2.69 -12.73 -11.37
C LEU A 108 -2.62 -11.24 -11.66
N SER A 109 -3.06 -10.85 -12.85
CA SER A 109 -3.30 -9.45 -13.20
C SER A 109 -4.53 -8.89 -12.47
N LYS A 110 -4.67 -7.56 -12.42
CA LYS A 110 -5.82 -6.90 -11.78
C LYS A 110 -7.16 -7.36 -12.38
N ILE A 111 -7.22 -7.56 -13.70
CA ILE A 111 -8.45 -8.01 -14.36
C ILE A 111 -8.77 -9.47 -14.03
N GLU A 112 -7.77 -10.34 -13.93
CA GLU A 112 -7.96 -11.73 -13.54
C GLU A 112 -8.44 -11.84 -12.08
N ILE A 113 -7.87 -11.05 -11.16
CA ILE A 113 -8.32 -10.98 -9.76
C ILE A 113 -9.80 -10.63 -9.69
N LEU A 114 -10.24 -9.59 -10.42
CA LEU A 114 -11.64 -9.17 -10.42
C LEU A 114 -12.57 -10.24 -10.99
N ARG A 115 -12.20 -10.84 -12.13
CA ARG A 115 -13.01 -11.89 -12.76
C ARG A 115 -13.11 -13.12 -11.86
N LEU A 116 -12.01 -13.55 -11.27
CA LEU A 116 -11.98 -14.73 -10.40
C LEU A 116 -12.75 -14.49 -9.11
N ALA A 117 -12.69 -13.28 -8.53
CA ALA A 117 -13.49 -12.91 -7.37
C ALA A 117 -15.00 -13.02 -7.65
N ILE A 118 -15.46 -12.49 -8.79
CA ILE A 118 -16.87 -12.59 -9.21
C ILE A 118 -17.27 -14.06 -9.35
N CYS A 119 -16.48 -14.85 -10.09
CA CYS A 119 -16.75 -16.28 -10.27
C CYS A 119 -16.77 -17.04 -8.92
N TYR A 120 -15.86 -16.71 -8.00
CA TYR A 120 -15.76 -17.41 -6.73
C TYR A 120 -16.94 -17.08 -5.80
N ILE A 121 -17.37 -15.82 -5.72
CA ILE A 121 -18.59 -15.44 -4.99
C ILE A 121 -19.80 -16.20 -5.55
N SER A 122 -19.98 -16.23 -6.88
CA SER A 122 -21.08 -16.96 -7.51
C SER A 122 -21.03 -18.47 -7.22
N TYR A 123 -19.83 -19.05 -7.24
CA TYR A 123 -19.62 -20.46 -6.91
C TYR A 123 -20.02 -20.76 -5.46
N LEU A 124 -19.55 -19.96 -4.50
CA LEU A 124 -19.88 -20.15 -3.10
C LEU A 124 -21.39 -20.00 -2.84
N ASN A 125 -22.05 -19.01 -3.44
CA ASN A 125 -23.50 -18.87 -3.34
C ASN A 125 -24.22 -20.12 -3.86
N HIS A 126 -23.81 -20.64 -5.02
CA HIS A 126 -24.40 -21.88 -5.55
C HIS A 126 -24.22 -23.07 -4.60
N VAL A 127 -23.03 -23.23 -4.01
CA VAL A 127 -22.75 -24.31 -3.04
C VAL A 127 -23.60 -24.20 -1.78
N LEU A 128 -23.95 -22.98 -1.35
CA LEU A 128 -24.78 -22.73 -0.17
C LEU A 128 -26.29 -22.87 -0.43
N ASP A 129 -26.73 -22.66 -1.68
CA ASP A 129 -28.14 -22.79 -2.08
C ASP A 129 -28.55 -24.24 -2.37
N VAL A 130 -27.59 -25.18 -2.44
CA VAL A 130 -27.82 -26.63 -2.59
C VAL A 130 -27.83 -27.30 -1.22
#